data_AF-A0A9X9A177-F1
#
_entry.id   AF-A0A9X9A177-F1
#
_cell.length_a   1.000
_cell.length_b   1.000
_cell.length_c   1.000
_cell.angle_alpha   90.00
_cell.angle_beta   90.00
_cell.angle_gamma   90.00
#
_symmetry.space_group_name_H-M   'P 1'
#
loop_
_entity.id
_entity.type
_entity.pdbx_description
1 polymer ?
#
loop_
_entity_poly.entity_id
_entity_poly.type
_entity_poly.pdbx_seq_one_letter_code
_entity_poly.pdbx_strand_id
1 'polypeptide(L)'
;MNLKQLAGEYAANFVNDGMKIGLGTGSTVYWTIQKLGERVKEGSSFQAVPTSKETEALAHQLNIPLISLNDVQSLDLTIDGADEIDSNLQLIKGGGGALLREKIVASSSKKLIIIADESKLVTHLGTFPLPIEIIPFSWKQTENKIQSL
;
A
#
# COMPACT_ATOMS: atom_id res chain seq x y z
N MET A 1 -23.40 -1.39 -3.76
CA MET A 1 -22.58 -0.94 -2.61
C MET A 1 -21.12 -1.20 -2.97
N ASN A 2 -20.23 -0.22 -2.87
CA ASN A 2 -18.83 -0.38 -3.29
C ASN A 2 -17.99 -0.91 -2.10
N LEU A 3 -17.68 -2.20 -2.10
CA LEU A 3 -16.94 -2.85 -1.01
C LEU A 3 -15.56 -2.23 -0.77
N LYS A 4 -14.88 -1.84 -1.85
CA LYS A 4 -13.57 -1.19 -1.76
C LYS A 4 -13.64 0.15 -1.06
N GLN A 5 -14.70 0.91 -1.33
CA GLN A 5 -14.94 2.20 -0.69
C GLN A 5 -15.18 2.02 0.82
N LEU A 6 -16.05 1.09 1.20
CA LEU A 6 -16.33 0.82 2.63
C LEU A 6 -15.09 0.40 3.40
N ALA A 7 -14.32 -0.54 2.84
CA ALA A 7 -13.08 -1.01 3.47
C ALA A 7 -12.07 0.14 3.58
N GLY A 8 -11.92 0.94 2.52
CA GLY A 8 -10.99 2.06 2.49
C GLY A 8 -11.35 3.17 3.48
N GLU A 9 -12.63 3.58 3.52
CA GLU A 9 -13.13 4.58 4.47
C GLU A 9 -13.04 4.09 5.91
N TYR A 10 -13.37 2.83 6.18
CA TYR A 10 -13.26 2.25 7.51
C TYR A 10 -11.80 2.22 7.99
N ALA A 11 -10.86 1.90 7.10
CA ALA A 11 -9.44 1.85 7.44
C ALA A 11 -8.87 3.22 7.83
N ALA A 12 -9.45 4.31 7.35
CA ALA A 12 -9.03 5.65 7.77
C ALA A 12 -9.16 5.83 9.28
N ASN A 13 -10.11 5.17 9.95
CA ASN A 13 -10.33 5.28 11.41
C ASN A 13 -9.14 4.78 12.26
N PHE A 14 -8.19 4.03 11.68
CA PHE A 14 -6.99 3.57 12.39
C PHE A 14 -5.88 4.63 12.45
N VAL A 15 -6.01 5.73 11.70
CA VAL A 15 -5.08 6.86 11.73
C VAL A 15 -5.48 7.82 12.84
N ASN A 16 -4.59 8.05 13.79
CA ASN A 16 -4.75 9.00 14.88
C ASN A 16 -3.83 10.21 14.71
N ASP A 17 -4.13 11.29 15.42
CA ASP A 17 -3.29 12.48 15.41
C ASP A 17 -1.88 12.17 15.94
N GLY A 18 -0.88 12.84 15.36
CA GLY A 18 0.54 12.67 15.64
C GLY A 18 1.20 11.47 14.95
N MET A 19 0.43 10.60 14.28
CA MET A 19 0.99 9.43 13.60
C MET A 19 1.81 9.79 12.36
N LYS A 20 2.84 8.98 12.10
CA LYS A 20 3.53 8.92 10.81
C LYS A 20 3.11 7.64 10.11
N ILE A 21 2.45 7.75 8.96
CA ILE A 21 1.81 6.61 8.29
C ILE A 21 2.40 6.33 6.91
N GLY A 22 2.35 5.08 6.49
CA GLY A 22 2.55 4.68 5.09
C GLY A 22 1.21 4.62 4.36
N LEU A 23 1.14 5.21 3.17
CA LEU A 23 -0.01 5.13 2.28
C LEU A 23 0.33 4.26 1.08
N GLY A 24 -0.37 3.13 0.99
CA GLY A 24 -0.27 2.17 -0.09
C GLY A 24 -0.72 2.68 -1.47
N THR A 25 -0.90 1.76 -2.41
CA THR A 25 -1.30 2.07 -3.79
C THR A 25 -2.50 1.20 -4.21
N GLY A 26 -3.33 1.75 -5.11
CA GLY A 26 -4.37 1.00 -5.81
C GLY A 26 -5.81 1.44 -5.51
N SER A 27 -6.74 0.81 -6.22
CA SER A 27 -8.17 1.22 -6.26
C SER A 27 -8.90 1.19 -4.92
N THR A 28 -8.46 0.35 -3.97
CA THR A 28 -9.04 0.29 -2.62
C THR A 28 -8.44 1.38 -1.73
N VAL A 29 -7.11 1.54 -1.77
CA VAL A 29 -6.36 2.56 -1.00
C VAL A 29 -6.75 3.98 -1.41
N TYR A 30 -7.13 4.18 -2.67
CA TYR A 30 -7.71 5.45 -3.14
C TYR A 30 -8.80 5.99 -2.19
N TRP A 31 -9.72 5.14 -1.74
CA TRP A 31 -10.81 5.54 -0.86
C TRP A 31 -10.34 5.87 0.56
N THR A 32 -9.30 5.19 1.06
CA THR A 32 -8.65 5.56 2.32
C THR A 32 -8.02 6.95 2.21
N ILE A 33 -7.30 7.23 1.12
CA ILE A 33 -6.62 8.52 0.92
C ILE A 33 -7.65 9.65 0.79
N GLN A 34 -8.75 9.44 0.06
CA GLN A 34 -9.88 10.39 -0.01
C GLN A 34 -10.42 10.70 1.38
N LYS A 35 -10.72 9.66 2.18
CA LYS A 35 -11.28 9.84 3.52
C LYS A 35 -10.31 10.54 4.47
N LEU A 36 -9.03 10.24 4.38
CA LEU A 36 -7.99 10.94 5.15
C LEU A 36 -7.86 12.40 4.72
N GLY A 37 -8.02 12.71 3.43
CA GLY A 37 -8.07 14.08 2.94
C GLY A 37 -9.22 14.90 3.53
N GLU A 38 -10.41 14.31 3.67
CA GLU A 38 -11.53 14.94 4.39
C GLU A 38 -11.17 15.24 5.84
N ARG A 39 -10.60 14.26 6.54
CA ARG A 39 -10.19 14.40 7.94
C ARG A 39 -9.14 15.47 8.15
N VAL A 40 -8.20 15.64 7.22
CA VAL A 40 -7.22 16.74 7.26
C VAL A 40 -7.93 18.10 7.15
N LYS A 41 -8.94 18.24 6.29
CA LYS A 41 -9.75 19.47 6.20
C LYS A 41 -10.52 19.75 7.50
N GLU A 42 -10.89 18.70 8.23
CA GLU A 42 -11.55 18.78 9.54
C GLU A 42 -10.57 19.00 10.71
N GLY A 43 -9.25 19.04 10.45
CA GLY A 43 -8.23 19.36 11.44
C GLY A 43 -7.43 18.18 12.00
N SER A 44 -7.60 16.96 11.46
CA SER A 44 -6.72 15.83 11.81
C SER A 44 -5.26 16.13 11.45
N SER A 45 -4.33 15.71 12.31
CA SER A 45 -2.92 16.04 12.20
C SER A 45 -2.06 14.78 12.13
N PHE A 46 -1.58 14.41 10.95
CA PHE A 46 -0.66 13.29 10.74
C PHE A 46 0.25 13.58 9.54
N GLN A 47 1.29 12.76 9.36
CA GLN A 47 2.17 12.83 8.19
C GLN A 47 2.20 11.50 7.46
N ALA A 48 2.34 11.51 6.14
CA ALA A 48 2.29 10.32 5.31
C ALA A 48 3.52 10.12 4.43
N VAL A 49 3.90 8.86 4.22
CA VAL A 49 4.88 8.39 3.24
C VAL A 49 4.13 7.61 2.15
N PRO A 50 4.11 8.08 0.89
CA PRO A 50 3.43 7.39 -0.21
C PRO A 50 4.27 6.25 -0.80
N THR A 51 3.63 5.15 -1.19
CA THR A 51 4.30 4.00 -1.85
C THR A 51 4.39 4.14 -3.37
N SER A 52 3.75 5.13 -3.99
CA SER A 52 3.87 5.39 -5.43
C SER A 52 3.72 6.87 -5.76
N LYS A 53 4.09 7.25 -7.00
CA LYS A 53 3.92 8.63 -7.49
C LYS A 53 2.45 9.03 -7.60
N GLU A 54 1.59 8.07 -7.91
CA GLU A 54 0.14 8.26 -8.00
C GLU A 54 -0.44 8.55 -6.62
N THR A 55 -0.04 7.78 -5.60
CA THR A 55 -0.43 8.02 -4.20
C THR A 55 0.10 9.37 -3.70
N GLU A 56 1.34 9.72 -4.02
CA GLU A 56 1.96 11.01 -3.69
C GLU A 56 1.19 12.18 -4.29
N ALA A 57 0.87 12.12 -5.60
CA ALA A 57 0.10 13.15 -6.29
C ALA A 57 -1.30 13.33 -5.69
N LEU A 58 -1.99 12.23 -5.38
CA LEU A 58 -3.31 12.29 -4.76
C LEU A 58 -3.26 12.89 -3.35
N ALA A 59 -2.28 12.50 -2.54
CA ALA A 59 -2.10 13.04 -1.20
C ALA A 59 -1.83 14.56 -1.23
N HIS A 60 -1.01 15.03 -2.17
CA HIS A 60 -0.80 16.46 -2.40
C HIS A 60 -2.09 17.20 -2.79
N GLN A 61 -2.89 16.65 -3.71
CA GLN A 61 -4.17 17.25 -4.11
C GLN A 61 -5.15 17.42 -2.94
N LEU A 62 -5.07 16.52 -1.96
CA LEU A 62 -5.92 16.53 -0.77
C LEU A 62 -5.30 17.29 0.42
N ASN A 63 -4.16 17.93 0.23
CA ASN A 63 -3.40 18.65 1.26
C ASN A 63 -2.97 17.75 2.45
N ILE A 64 -2.79 16.45 2.21
CA ILE A 64 -2.25 15.54 3.24
C ILE A 64 -0.75 15.86 3.43
N PRO A 65 -0.29 16.16 4.65
CA PRO A 65 1.12 16.44 4.90
C PRO A 65 1.99 15.22 4.58
N LEU A 66 2.98 15.40 3.69
CA LEU A 66 3.92 14.34 3.33
C LEU A 66 5.25 14.49 4.07
N ILE A 67 5.90 13.37 4.31
CA ILE A 67 7.26 13.28 4.86
C ILE A 67 8.07 12.25 4.06
N SER A 68 9.38 12.47 3.94
CA SER A 68 10.27 11.48 3.33
C SER A 68 10.47 10.30 4.27
N LEU A 69 10.50 9.08 3.74
CA LEU A 69 10.88 7.92 4.53
C LEU A 69 12.31 8.04 5.09
N ASN A 70 13.19 8.80 4.43
CA ASN A 70 14.55 9.05 4.90
C ASN A 70 14.60 9.91 6.18
N ASP A 71 13.54 10.67 6.46
CA ASP A 71 13.47 11.62 7.58
C ASP A 71 12.73 11.03 8.80
N VAL A 72 12.39 9.73 8.74
CA VAL A 72 11.67 9.03 9.82
C VAL A 72 12.38 7.75 10.20
N GLN A 73 12.48 7.51 11.51
CA GLN A 73 13.07 6.27 12.02
C GLN A 73 12.11 5.07 11.90
N SER A 74 10.82 5.32 12.08
CA SER A 74 9.77 4.29 12.00
C SER A 74 8.42 4.95 11.71
N LEU A 75 7.56 4.22 11.00
CA LEU A 75 6.15 4.57 10.82
C LEU A 75 5.29 3.81 11.84
N ASP A 76 4.19 4.43 12.27
CA ASP A 76 3.27 3.81 13.23
C ASP A 76 2.35 2.79 12.55
N LEU A 77 1.97 3.06 11.31
CA LEU A 77 1.00 2.26 10.55
C LEU A 77 1.23 2.41 9.04
N THR A 78 1.14 1.32 8.29
CA THR A 78 0.88 1.35 6.84
C THR A 78 -0.50 0.80 6.55
N ILE A 79 -1.26 1.49 5.70
CA ILE A 79 -2.51 0.96 5.12
C ILE A 79 -2.28 0.74 3.63
N ASP A 80 -2.51 -0.48 3.15
CA ASP A 80 -2.24 -0.85 1.77
C ASP A 80 -3.22 -1.93 1.25
N GLY A 81 -3.28 -2.12 -0.06
CA GLY A 81 -4.06 -3.19 -0.70
C GLY A 81 -3.24 -4.46 -0.92
N ALA A 82 -3.91 -5.52 -1.39
CA ALA A 82 -3.26 -6.74 -1.87
C ALA A 82 -3.93 -7.28 -3.13
N ASP A 83 -3.17 -8.06 -3.90
CA ASP A 83 -3.65 -8.79 -5.07
C ASP A 83 -4.22 -10.16 -4.68
N GLU A 84 -3.58 -10.83 -3.71
CA GLU A 84 -4.08 -12.03 -3.03
C GLU A 84 -3.69 -12.04 -1.55
N ILE A 85 -4.50 -12.71 -0.74
CA ILE A 85 -4.32 -12.90 0.70
C ILE A 85 -4.70 -14.35 1.03
N ASP A 86 -3.79 -15.09 1.66
CA ASP A 86 -4.10 -16.43 2.18
C ASP A 86 -4.54 -16.42 3.66
N SER A 87 -4.92 -17.59 4.19
CA SER A 87 -5.35 -17.75 5.58
C SER A 87 -4.26 -17.49 6.63
N ASN A 88 -2.99 -17.47 6.22
CA ASN A 88 -1.85 -17.14 7.08
C ASN A 88 -1.46 -15.66 6.99
N LEU A 89 -2.27 -14.84 6.29
CA LEU A 89 -2.00 -13.43 5.99
C LEU A 89 -0.74 -13.21 5.13
N GLN A 90 -0.35 -14.23 4.36
CA GLN A 90 0.66 -14.07 3.32
C GLN A 90 0.02 -13.36 2.12
N LEU A 91 0.81 -12.53 1.44
CA LEU A 91 0.30 -11.59 0.44
C LEU A 91 1.02 -11.76 -0.89
N ILE A 92 0.25 -11.69 -1.99
CA ILE A 92 0.78 -11.21 -3.28
C ILE A 92 0.36 -9.75 -3.43
N LYS A 93 1.31 -8.89 -3.81
CA LYS A 93 1.14 -7.46 -4.05
C LYS A 93 1.81 -7.06 -5.36
N GLY A 94 1.84 -5.79 -5.74
CA GLY A 94 2.65 -5.35 -6.86
C GLY A 94 2.01 -5.45 -8.24
N GLY A 95 0.75 -5.89 -8.36
CA GLY A 95 0.00 -5.83 -9.62
C GLY A 95 -0.08 -4.41 -10.21
N GLY A 96 0.03 -3.38 -9.34
CA GLY A 96 0.11 -1.97 -9.73
C GLY A 96 1.52 -1.43 -9.99
N GLY A 97 2.57 -2.27 -9.94
CA GLY A 97 3.95 -1.86 -10.23
C GLY A 97 4.66 -1.08 -9.11
N ALA A 98 4.14 -1.08 -7.88
CA ALA A 98 4.70 -0.35 -6.74
C ALA A 98 5.40 -1.25 -5.70
N LEU A 99 5.59 -2.55 -6.00
CA LEU A 99 5.92 -3.59 -5.01
C LEU A 99 7.15 -3.29 -4.15
N LEU A 100 8.20 -2.73 -4.73
CA LEU A 100 9.43 -2.42 -4.00
C LEU A 100 9.19 -1.33 -2.96
N ARG A 101 8.54 -0.23 -3.35
CA ARG A 101 8.22 0.88 -2.44
C ARG A 101 7.21 0.45 -1.38
N GLU A 102 6.17 -0.29 -1.77
CA GLU A 102 5.21 -0.90 -0.84
C GLU A 102 5.92 -1.71 0.24
N LYS A 103 6.86 -2.59 -0.16
CA LYS A 103 7.60 -3.45 0.76
C LYS A 103 8.53 -2.67 1.68
N ILE A 104 9.25 -1.68 1.15
CA ILE A 104 10.13 -0.81 1.96
C ILE A 104 9.31 -0.06 3.01
N VAL A 105 8.23 0.60 2.62
CA VAL A 105 7.35 1.35 3.55
C VAL A 105 6.74 0.42 4.59
N ALA A 106 6.20 -0.73 4.18
CA ALA A 106 5.63 -1.71 5.11
C ALA A 106 6.68 -2.25 6.10
N SER A 107 7.92 -2.50 5.66
CA SER A 107 8.99 -2.99 6.53
C SER A 107 9.47 -1.94 7.55
N SER A 108 9.23 -0.65 7.27
CA SER A 108 9.54 0.46 8.16
C SER A 108 8.38 0.80 9.13
N SER A 109 7.30 0.02 9.11
CA SER A 109 6.09 0.26 9.91
C SER A 109 5.94 -0.71 11.06
N LYS A 110 5.46 -0.20 12.21
CA LYS A 110 5.13 -1.03 13.38
C LYS A 110 3.92 -1.94 13.13
N LYS A 111 2.99 -1.49 12.29
CA LYS A 111 1.76 -2.21 11.92
C LYS A 111 1.49 -2.07 10.42
N LEU A 112 1.06 -3.16 9.81
CA LEU A 112 0.52 -3.19 8.45
C LEU A 112 -0.96 -3.58 8.52
N ILE A 113 -1.82 -2.78 7.91
CA ILE A 113 -3.23 -3.08 7.69
C ILE A 113 -3.44 -3.27 6.20
N ILE A 114 -3.94 -4.45 5.81
CA ILE A 114 -4.33 -4.73 4.44
C ILE A 114 -5.84 -4.52 4.28
N ILE A 115 -6.22 -3.74 3.28
CA ILE A 115 -7.61 -3.53 2.87
C ILE A 115 -7.88 -4.21 1.54
N ALA A 116 -8.91 -5.05 1.53
CA ALA A 116 -9.27 -5.85 0.37
C ALA A 116 -10.77 -6.16 0.38
N ASP A 117 -11.31 -6.42 -0.80
CA ASP A 117 -12.62 -7.07 -0.92
C ASP A 117 -12.45 -8.60 -0.89
N GLU A 118 -13.56 -9.33 -0.71
CA GLU A 118 -13.55 -10.78 -0.52
C GLU A 118 -12.93 -11.56 -1.69
N SER A 119 -12.90 -11.00 -2.90
CA SER A 119 -12.30 -11.67 -4.06
C SER A 119 -10.78 -11.85 -3.95
N LYS A 120 -10.14 -11.17 -3.00
CA LYS A 120 -8.71 -11.24 -2.74
C LYS A 120 -8.31 -12.38 -1.80
N LEU A 121 -9.28 -12.99 -1.12
CA LEU A 121 -9.04 -14.14 -0.24
C LEU A 121 -8.92 -15.41 -1.07
N VAL A 122 -7.81 -16.13 -0.88
CA VAL A 122 -7.52 -17.39 -1.58
C VAL A 122 -7.08 -18.47 -0.61
N THR A 123 -7.34 -19.74 -0.93
CA THR A 123 -6.87 -20.86 -0.13
C THR A 123 -5.34 -21.03 -0.23
N HIS A 124 -4.81 -20.81 -1.43
CA HIS A 124 -3.38 -20.85 -1.74
C HIS A 124 -3.02 -19.70 -2.66
N LEU A 125 -1.89 -19.03 -2.39
CA LEU A 125 -1.35 -17.99 -3.25
C LEU A 125 -0.94 -18.55 -4.61
N GLY A 126 -1.05 -17.73 -5.65
CA GLY A 126 -0.53 -18.00 -6.99
C GLY A 126 -1.57 -18.07 -8.10
N THR A 127 -2.84 -17.79 -7.84
CA THR A 127 -3.82 -17.60 -8.94
C THR A 127 -3.53 -16.29 -9.67
N PHE A 128 -3.20 -15.25 -8.90
CA PHE A 128 -2.62 -14.02 -9.42
C PHE A 128 -1.12 -14.21 -9.72
N PRO A 129 -0.63 -13.80 -10.90
CA PRO A 129 0.79 -13.91 -11.24
C PRO A 129 1.68 -13.16 -10.25
N LEU A 130 2.67 -13.84 -9.68
CA LEU A 130 3.60 -13.26 -8.70
C LEU A 130 4.50 -12.20 -9.37
N PRO A 131 4.40 -10.91 -9.01
CA PRO A 131 5.24 -9.88 -9.60
C PRO A 131 6.68 -9.96 -9.07
N ILE A 132 7.66 -9.85 -9.98
CA ILE A 132 9.10 -9.88 -9.67
C ILE A 132 9.75 -8.64 -10.29
N GLU A 133 10.28 -7.75 -9.45
CA GLU A 133 11.06 -6.60 -9.92
C GLU A 133 12.52 -7.00 -10.15
N ILE A 134 13.04 -6.70 -11.34
CA ILE A 134 14.41 -7.01 -11.76
C ILE A 134 15.08 -5.77 -12.32
N ILE A 135 16.41 -5.72 -12.24
CA ILE A 135 17.19 -4.63 -12.84
C ILE A 135 17.20 -4.75 -14.37
N PRO A 136 17.24 -3.63 -15.12
CA PRO A 136 17.26 -3.66 -16.59
C PRO A 136 18.50 -4.33 -17.18
N PHE A 137 19.64 -4.24 -16.49
CA PHE A 137 20.89 -4.82 -16.95
C PHE A 137 20.75 -6.35 -17.08
N SER A 138 20.92 -6.86 -18.30
CA SER A 138 20.85 -8.30 -18.59
C SER A 138 19.57 -8.99 -18.15
N TRP A 139 18.42 -8.30 -18.16
CA TRP A 139 17.13 -8.82 -17.67
C TRP A 139 16.71 -10.16 -18.27
N LYS A 140 17.03 -10.43 -19.55
CA LYS A 140 16.75 -11.72 -20.21
C LYS A 140 17.44 -12.92 -19.55
N GLN A 141 18.63 -12.72 -18.99
CA GLN A 141 19.34 -13.78 -18.26
C GLN A 141 18.60 -14.11 -16.96
N THR A 142 18.09 -13.09 -16.28
CA THR A 142 17.25 -13.27 -15.09
C THR A 142 15.93 -13.96 -15.44
N GLU A 143 15.26 -13.53 -16.52
CA GLU A 143 14.03 -14.18 -17.01
C GLU A 143 14.25 -15.67 -17.31
N ASN A 144 15.26 -16.03 -18.11
CA ASN A 144 15.59 -17.42 -18.42
C ASN A 144 15.83 -18.26 -17.16
N LYS A 145 16.46 -17.68 -16.14
CA LYS A 145 16.73 -18.36 -14.87
C LYS A 145 15.49 -18.53 -14.00
N ILE A 146 14.54 -17.59 -14.06
CA ILE A 146 13.25 -17.72 -13.38
C ILE A 146 12.41 -18.81 -14.06
N GLN A 147 12.41 -18.86 -15.40
CA GLN A 147 11.66 -19.87 -16.17
C GLN A 147 12.14 -21.31 -15.93
N SER A 148 13.35 -21.52 -15.41
CA SER A 148 13.91 -22.84 -15.14
C SER A 148 13.79 -23.32 -13.70
N LEU A 149 13.15 -22.54 -12.82
CA LEU A 149 12.79 -22.94 -11.45
C LEU A 149 11.56 -23.86 -11.45
#